data_AF-A0AAE3KXD7-F1
#
_entry.id   AF-A0AAE3KXD7-F1
#
_cell.length_a   1.000
_cell.length_b   1.000
_cell.length_c   1.000
_cell.angle_alpha   90.00
_cell.angle_beta   90.00
_cell.angle_gamma   90.00
#
_symmetry.space_group_name_H-M   'P 1'
#
loop_
_entity.id
_entity.type
_entity.pdbx_description
1 polymer ?
#
loop_
_entity_poly.entity_id
_entity_poly.type
_entity_poly.pdbx_seq_one_letter_code
_entity_poly.pdbx_strand_id
1 'polypeptide(L)'
;MLLRLSFFLIIFSTSFATAQTVIDSVLSLTFPGNVEKFEKTEDNMTVKGFYFNTELESFVVLRLSLLEDTGETSPTNNLQLDEIYKQQIKALNKSMLRKSFLFKDSSKITLKNRVAYNLKYNVVNTEEVGAESILIFINGVHYVITYSKVSEFNEANKIKFFKSIEINEAYATNQIEPNKKNYFKIIKYSIYILMILALVIYQIKATKNKSKFGINLKTNYCPICNTRQPKIRFPNSLSQALFGGSSCPNCKSHLDKYGNIIS
;
A
#
# COMPACT_ATOMS: atom_id res chain seq x y z
N MET A 1 41.17 61.14 9.04
CA MET A 1 41.60 59.74 9.15
C MET A 1 40.40 58.92 9.60
N LEU A 2 39.83 58.16 8.68
CA LEU A 2 38.60 57.38 8.82
C LEU A 2 38.79 56.25 9.83
N LEU A 3 37.89 56.13 10.82
CA LEU A 3 37.63 54.84 11.45
C LEU A 3 36.12 54.63 11.50
N ARG A 4 35.60 54.02 10.44
CA ARG A 4 34.28 53.40 10.40
C ARG A 4 34.32 52.20 11.35
N LEU A 5 33.74 52.31 12.53
CA LEU A 5 33.45 51.15 13.37
C LEU A 5 32.10 50.58 12.91
N SER A 6 32.18 49.59 12.02
CA SER A 6 31.04 48.81 11.57
C SER A 6 30.47 48.03 12.77
N PHE A 7 29.31 48.45 13.27
CA PHE A 7 28.52 47.69 14.22
C PHE A 7 27.97 46.45 13.50
N PHE A 8 28.67 45.32 13.64
CA PHE A 8 28.15 44.02 13.23
C PHE A 8 26.98 43.67 14.17
N LEU A 9 25.75 43.89 13.68
CA LEU A 9 24.54 43.31 14.20
C LEU A 9 24.66 41.78 14.02
N ILE A 10 25.29 41.11 15.00
CA ILE A 10 25.18 39.65 15.13
C ILE A 10 23.75 39.41 15.58
N ILE A 11 22.87 39.24 14.60
CA ILE A 11 21.58 38.58 14.78
C ILE A 11 21.94 37.15 15.18
N PHE A 12 22.06 36.92 16.50
CA PHE A 12 21.92 35.58 17.06
C PHE A 12 20.50 35.14 16.75
N SER A 13 20.31 34.61 15.55
CA SER A 13 19.21 33.69 15.30
C SER A 13 19.53 32.49 16.19
N THR A 14 18.97 32.49 17.40
CA THR A 14 18.84 31.27 18.18
C THR A 14 17.96 30.35 17.36
N SER A 15 18.62 29.65 16.45
CA SER A 15 18.17 28.37 15.95
C SER A 15 18.11 27.51 17.20
N PHE A 16 17.02 27.61 17.96
CA PHE A 16 16.65 26.56 18.89
C PHE A 16 16.56 25.33 18.02
N ALA A 17 17.64 24.55 17.99
CA ALA A 17 17.66 23.25 17.35
C ALA A 17 16.60 22.47 18.12
N THR A 18 15.41 22.39 17.53
CA THR A 18 14.28 21.67 18.12
C THR A 18 14.69 20.21 18.19
N ALA A 19 15.20 19.81 19.34
CA ALA A 19 15.68 18.46 19.56
C ALA A 19 14.49 17.50 19.44
N GLN A 20 14.73 16.36 18.80
CA GLN A 20 13.72 15.32 18.67
C GLN A 20 13.36 14.81 20.07
N THR A 21 12.07 14.83 20.39
CA THR A 21 11.55 14.29 21.65
C THR A 21 11.30 12.80 21.47
N VAL A 22 12.05 11.99 22.21
CA VAL A 22 11.85 10.54 22.29
C VAL A 22 10.63 10.27 23.17
N ILE A 23 9.61 9.64 22.60
CA ILE A 23 8.41 9.21 23.33
C ILE A 23 8.70 7.87 24.01
N ASP A 24 9.27 6.94 23.25
CA ASP A 24 9.83 5.67 23.73
C ASP A 24 10.81 5.08 22.69
N SER A 25 11.15 3.79 22.80
CA SER A 25 12.03 3.11 21.86
C SER A 25 11.46 2.98 20.44
N VAL A 26 10.15 3.14 20.27
CA VAL A 26 9.42 2.95 19.01
C VAL A 26 9.18 4.29 18.32
N LEU A 27 8.70 5.30 19.05
CA LEU A 27 8.21 6.55 18.47
C LEU A 27 8.98 7.76 18.99
N SER A 28 9.30 8.68 18.09
CA SER A 28 9.89 9.97 18.42
C SER A 28 9.38 11.04 17.46
N LEU A 29 9.32 12.30 17.91
CA LEU A 29 8.88 13.42 17.08
C LEU A 29 9.38 14.75 17.65
N THR A 30 9.28 15.81 16.89
CA THR A 30 9.82 17.12 17.26
C THR A 30 8.72 18.07 17.72
N PHE A 31 8.85 18.59 18.94
CA PHE A 31 8.01 19.67 19.45
C PHE A 31 8.67 21.04 19.21
N PRO A 32 7.89 22.13 19.10
CA PRO A 32 8.45 23.46 18.89
C PRO A 32 9.11 24.07 20.13
N GLY A 33 8.86 23.52 21.32
CA GLY A 33 9.42 24.01 22.58
C GLY A 33 9.56 22.93 23.64
N ASN A 34 9.69 23.36 24.90
CA ASN A 34 9.89 22.47 26.04
C ASN A 34 8.65 21.63 26.30
N VAL A 35 8.82 20.31 26.29
CA VAL A 35 7.71 19.36 26.42
C VAL A 35 7.42 19.08 27.89
N GLU A 36 6.18 19.30 28.28
CA GLU A 36 5.63 18.84 29.56
C GLU A 36 5.23 17.37 29.44
N LYS A 37 5.48 16.60 30.51
CA LYS A 37 5.24 15.16 30.53
C LYS A 37 4.37 14.78 31.72
N PHE A 38 3.45 13.85 31.52
CA PHE A 38 2.73 13.20 32.61
C PHE A 38 2.64 11.69 32.37
N GLU A 39 2.48 10.95 33.46
CA GLU A 39 2.23 9.52 33.44
C GLU A 39 1.12 9.22 34.44
N LYS A 40 0.08 8.53 33.98
CA LYS A 40 -1.02 8.05 34.82
C LYS A 40 -1.23 6.58 34.55
N THR A 41 -1.46 5.83 35.61
CA THR A 41 -1.81 4.40 35.53
C THR A 41 -3.19 4.21 36.13
N GLU A 42 -4.10 3.60 35.38
CA GLU A 42 -5.50 3.39 35.76
C GLU A 42 -6.01 2.13 35.04
N ASP A 43 -6.74 1.26 35.75
CA ASP A 43 -7.40 0.07 35.19
C ASP A 43 -6.52 -0.78 34.25
N ASN A 44 -5.33 -1.18 34.72
CA ASN A 44 -4.34 -1.96 33.95
C ASN A 44 -3.81 -1.28 32.68
N MET A 45 -3.94 0.04 32.56
CA MET A 45 -3.40 0.82 31.45
C MET A 45 -2.48 1.92 31.97
N THR A 46 -1.30 2.05 31.35
CA THR A 46 -0.42 3.20 31.53
C THR A 46 -0.61 4.17 30.38
N VAL A 47 -0.91 5.41 30.71
CA VAL A 47 -0.98 6.55 29.79
C VAL A 47 0.19 7.47 30.08
N LYS A 48 1.07 7.64 29.09
CA LYS A 48 2.12 8.66 29.11
C LYS A 48 1.74 9.76 28.14
N GLY A 49 1.67 10.99 28.60
CA GLY A 49 1.38 12.14 27.77
C GLY A 49 2.57 13.08 27.68
N PHE A 50 2.75 13.66 26.50
CA PHE A 50 3.78 14.61 26.14
C PHE A 50 3.07 15.77 25.47
N TYR A 51 3.17 16.99 26.00
CA TYR A 51 2.47 18.11 25.43
C TYR A 51 3.28 19.40 25.49
N PHE A 52 3.00 20.26 24.52
CA PHE A 52 3.49 21.62 24.46
C PHE A 52 2.32 22.50 24.00
N ASN A 53 1.98 23.50 24.80
CA ASN A 53 0.87 24.39 24.51
C ASN A 53 1.39 25.83 24.47
N THR A 54 0.88 26.59 23.52
CA THR A 54 1.01 28.04 23.48
C THR A 54 -0.38 28.67 23.63
N GLU A 55 -0.47 29.99 23.65
CA GLU A 55 -1.76 30.70 23.58
C GLU A 55 -2.48 30.48 22.24
N LEU A 56 -1.74 30.06 21.20
CA LEU A 56 -2.25 29.88 19.85
C LEU A 56 -2.66 28.44 19.55
N GLU A 57 -1.83 27.48 19.95
CA GLU A 57 -1.88 26.09 19.45
C GLU A 57 -1.43 25.09 20.53
N SER A 58 -1.84 23.83 20.36
CA SER A 58 -1.57 22.73 21.27
C SER A 58 -1.06 21.52 20.50
N PHE A 59 0.05 20.96 20.99
CA PHE A 59 0.71 19.77 20.46
C PHE A 59 0.68 18.70 21.54
N VAL A 60 0.11 17.54 21.25
CA VAL A 60 -0.06 16.46 22.23
C VAL A 60 0.31 15.13 21.62
N VAL A 61 1.04 14.31 22.37
CA VAL A 61 1.23 12.88 22.10
C VAL A 61 0.87 12.09 23.33
N LEU A 62 -0.07 11.17 23.18
CA LEU A 62 -0.43 10.19 24.19
C LEU A 62 0.06 8.81 23.74
N ARG A 63 0.75 8.12 24.63
CA ARG A 63 1.14 6.73 24.52
C ARG A 63 0.35 5.93 25.54
N LEU A 64 -0.47 5.00 25.08
CA LEU A 64 -1.28 4.12 25.92
C LEU A 64 -0.78 2.68 25.74
N SER A 65 -0.48 2.01 26.84
CA SER A 65 -0.09 0.59 26.85
C SER A 65 -0.72 -0.14 28.02
N LEU A 66 -1.10 -1.40 27.83
CA LEU A 66 -1.55 -2.25 28.92
C LEU A 66 -0.37 -2.66 29.83
N LEU A 67 -0.64 -2.77 31.14
CA LEU A 67 0.32 -3.10 32.19
C LEU A 67 0.65 -4.59 32.25
N GLU A 68 -0.35 -5.43 31.99
CA GLU A 68 -0.22 -6.88 31.95
C GLU A 68 -0.29 -7.35 30.52
N ASP A 69 0.44 -8.42 30.20
CA ASP A 69 0.29 -9.18 28.96
C ASP A 69 -1.05 -9.92 29.01
N THR A 70 -2.15 -9.16 28.97
CA THR A 70 -3.53 -9.68 28.95
C THR A 70 -3.83 -10.44 27.67
N GLY A 71 -2.83 -10.67 26.82
CA GLY A 71 -2.99 -11.29 25.51
C GLY A 71 -3.77 -10.39 24.56
N GLU A 72 -3.65 -9.06 24.67
CA GLU A 72 -4.08 -8.18 23.58
C GLU A 72 -3.13 -8.39 22.40
N THR A 73 -3.36 -9.50 21.71
CA THR A 73 -2.52 -10.00 20.63
C THR A 73 -2.50 -8.95 19.54
N SER A 74 -1.29 -8.58 19.10
CA SER A 74 -1.10 -7.80 17.88
C SER A 74 -2.08 -8.30 16.79
N PRO A 75 -2.81 -7.40 16.11
CA PRO A 75 -3.89 -7.76 15.22
C PRO A 75 -3.34 -8.69 14.13
N THR A 76 -3.96 -9.85 14.02
CA THR A 76 -3.53 -10.91 13.10
C THR A 76 -3.90 -10.61 11.65
N ASN A 77 -4.84 -9.68 11.43
CA ASN A 77 -5.35 -9.29 10.11
C ASN A 77 -5.90 -7.85 10.12
N ASN A 78 -6.18 -7.32 8.92
CA ASN A 78 -6.70 -5.96 8.75
C ASN A 78 -8.07 -5.73 9.41
N LEU A 79 -8.93 -6.76 9.53
CA LEU A 79 -10.23 -6.61 10.17
C LEU A 79 -10.08 -6.35 11.67
N GLN A 80 -9.21 -7.10 12.35
CA GLN A 80 -8.90 -6.88 13.76
C GLN A 80 -8.26 -5.51 13.99
N LEU A 81 -7.32 -5.09 13.13
CA LEU A 81 -6.72 -3.77 13.21
C LEU A 81 -7.75 -2.64 13.02
N ASP A 82 -8.70 -2.82 12.08
CA ASP A 82 -9.76 -1.86 11.84
C ASP A 82 -10.73 -1.76 13.03
N GLU A 83 -11.07 -2.87 13.69
CA GLU A 83 -11.89 -2.86 14.93
C GLU A 83 -11.17 -2.13 16.09
N ILE A 84 -9.87 -2.38 16.25
CA ILE A 84 -9.03 -1.66 17.23
C ILE A 84 -9.09 -0.14 16.97
N TYR A 85 -8.93 0.29 15.71
CA TYR A 85 -9.02 1.71 15.37
C TYR A 85 -10.44 2.27 15.59
N LYS A 86 -11.50 1.55 15.24
CA LYS A 86 -12.89 2.01 15.49
C LYS A 86 -13.14 2.30 16.97
N GLN A 87 -12.66 1.44 17.85
CA GLN A 87 -12.80 1.63 19.30
C GLN A 87 -12.03 2.87 19.78
N GLN A 88 -10.77 3.04 19.33
CA GLN A 88 -9.98 4.22 19.64
C GLN A 88 -10.61 5.51 19.11
N ILE A 89 -11.10 5.51 17.87
CA ILE A 89 -11.77 6.65 17.24
C ILE A 89 -12.99 7.06 18.07
N LYS A 90 -13.81 6.10 18.51
CA LYS A 90 -14.96 6.35 19.37
C LYS A 90 -14.55 7.02 20.70
N ALA A 91 -13.52 6.49 21.35
CA ALA A 91 -13.01 7.04 22.61
C ALA A 91 -12.43 8.45 22.43
N LEU A 92 -11.62 8.65 21.40
CA LEU A 92 -11.02 9.95 21.09
C LEU A 92 -12.08 10.99 20.75
N ASN A 93 -13.08 10.65 19.93
CA ASN A 93 -14.16 11.57 19.56
C ASN A 93 -14.95 12.05 20.79
N LYS A 94 -15.24 11.16 21.75
CA LYS A 94 -15.85 11.55 23.03
C LYS A 94 -14.97 12.53 23.80
N SER A 95 -13.65 12.34 23.79
CA SER A 95 -12.71 13.23 24.45
C SER A 95 -12.60 14.59 23.77
N MET A 96 -12.53 14.62 22.44
CA MET A 96 -12.43 15.82 21.61
C MET A 96 -13.70 16.67 21.68
N LEU A 97 -14.87 16.05 21.71
CA LEU A 97 -16.15 16.77 21.88
C LEU A 97 -16.21 17.54 23.19
N ARG A 98 -15.68 16.99 24.29
CA ARG A 98 -15.59 17.69 25.59
C ARG A 98 -14.67 18.92 25.54
N LYS A 99 -13.81 19.01 24.53
CA LYS A 99 -12.94 20.15 24.25
C LYS A 99 -13.48 21.04 23.13
N SER A 100 -14.77 20.95 22.82
CA SER A 100 -15.44 21.73 21.78
C SER A 100 -14.92 21.47 20.36
N PHE A 101 -14.41 20.26 20.10
CA PHE A 101 -14.04 19.80 18.77
C PHE A 101 -15.03 18.74 18.26
N LEU A 102 -15.71 19.06 17.16
CA LEU A 102 -16.66 18.17 16.51
C LEU A 102 -15.96 17.33 15.44
N PHE A 103 -16.13 16.00 15.51
CA PHE A 103 -15.58 15.08 14.51
C PHE A 103 -16.15 15.40 13.12
N LYS A 104 -15.26 15.57 12.13
CA LYS A 104 -15.62 15.84 10.74
C LYS A 104 -15.50 14.58 9.89
N ASP A 105 -14.30 14.03 9.84
CA ASP A 105 -13.99 12.85 9.04
C ASP A 105 -12.79 12.06 9.61
N SER A 106 -12.66 10.83 9.13
CA SER A 106 -11.50 9.98 9.37
C SER A 106 -11.06 9.33 8.07
N SER A 107 -9.76 9.24 7.84
CA SER A 107 -9.18 8.60 6.68
C SER A 107 -8.07 7.63 7.08
N LYS A 108 -8.02 6.48 6.43
CA LYS A 108 -6.91 5.54 6.55
C LYS A 108 -5.72 6.12 5.79
N ILE A 109 -4.56 6.22 6.45
CA ILE A 109 -3.32 6.74 5.88
C ILE A 109 -2.19 5.72 6.06
N THR A 110 -1.15 5.87 5.23
CA THR A 110 0.12 5.17 5.42
C THR A 110 1.09 6.09 6.13
N LEU A 111 1.48 5.73 7.36
CA LEU A 111 2.53 6.41 8.10
C LEU A 111 3.73 5.48 8.23
N LYS A 112 4.85 5.81 7.57
CA LYS A 112 6.10 5.03 7.59
C LYS A 112 5.85 3.52 7.37
N ASN A 113 5.14 3.20 6.28
CA ASN A 113 4.75 1.84 5.87
C ASN A 113 3.79 1.10 6.82
N ARG A 114 2.96 1.83 7.57
CA ARG A 114 1.95 1.26 8.48
C ARG A 114 0.61 1.90 8.27
N VAL A 115 -0.43 1.10 8.50
CA VAL A 115 -1.79 1.61 8.56
C VAL A 115 -1.95 2.44 9.82
N ALA A 116 -2.27 3.70 9.63
CA ALA A 116 -2.67 4.66 10.65
C ALA A 116 -3.99 5.31 10.24
N TYR A 117 -4.62 6.02 11.16
CA TYR A 117 -5.84 6.79 10.89
C TYR A 117 -5.60 8.26 11.17
N ASN A 118 -5.96 9.10 10.21
CA ASN A 118 -6.00 10.53 10.37
C ASN A 118 -7.45 10.97 10.62
N LEU A 119 -7.67 11.76 11.67
CA LEU A 119 -8.97 12.27 12.07
C LEU A 119 -8.92 13.79 12.06
N LYS A 120 -9.93 14.43 11.47
CA LYS A 120 -10.07 15.88 11.49
C LYS A 120 -11.30 16.30 12.27
N TYR A 121 -11.17 17.43 12.91
CA TYR A 121 -12.19 18.01 13.76
C TYR A 121 -12.40 19.47 13.40
N ASN A 122 -13.65 19.90 13.38
CA ASN A 122 -14.01 21.30 13.34
C ASN A 122 -14.22 21.84 14.76
N VAL A 123 -14.15 23.16 14.91
CA VAL A 123 -14.68 23.81 16.11
C VAL A 123 -16.20 23.65 16.12
N VAL A 124 -16.78 23.36 17.28
CA VAL A 124 -18.23 23.21 17.43
C VAL A 124 -18.94 24.48 16.95
N ASN A 125 -20.03 24.31 16.20
CA ASN A 125 -20.84 25.37 15.58
C ASN A 125 -20.11 26.21 14.51
N THR A 126 -18.96 25.77 14.00
CA THR A 126 -18.29 26.41 12.87
C THR A 126 -17.83 25.38 11.83
N GLU A 127 -17.45 25.86 10.65
CA GLU A 127 -16.80 25.02 9.63
C GLU A 127 -15.27 25.06 9.72
N GLU A 128 -14.73 25.82 10.67
CA GLU A 128 -13.31 26.03 10.86
C GLU A 128 -12.64 24.77 11.41
N VAL A 129 -11.49 24.41 10.83
CA VAL A 129 -10.69 23.28 11.32
C VAL A 129 -10.13 23.62 12.70
N GLY A 130 -10.43 22.78 13.68
CA GLY A 130 -10.03 22.96 15.07
C GLY A 130 -8.91 22.02 15.51
N ALA A 131 -8.89 20.80 15.01
CA ALA A 131 -7.87 19.82 15.38
C ALA A 131 -7.67 18.75 14.30
N GLU A 132 -6.51 18.13 14.32
CA GLU A 132 -6.19 16.94 13.55
C GLU A 132 -5.46 15.95 14.45
N SER A 133 -5.74 14.66 14.30
CA SER A 133 -5.14 13.61 15.12
C SER A 133 -4.75 12.41 14.28
N ILE A 134 -3.54 11.91 14.49
CA ILE A 134 -3.06 10.66 13.94
C ILE A 134 -3.12 9.59 15.03
N LEU A 135 -3.87 8.54 14.74
CA LEU A 135 -3.90 7.30 15.51
C LEU A 135 -2.98 6.29 14.84
N ILE A 136 -2.03 5.77 15.59
CA ILE A 136 -1.24 4.63 15.17
C ILE A 136 -1.13 3.64 16.34
N PHE A 137 -1.51 2.40 16.08
CA PHE A 137 -1.21 1.29 16.97
C PHE A 137 0.17 0.75 16.57
N ILE A 138 1.07 0.38 17.50
CA ILE A 138 2.39 -0.31 17.33
C ILE A 138 2.62 -1.32 18.45
N ASN A 139 2.59 -2.62 18.13
CA ASN A 139 2.92 -3.72 19.05
C ASN A 139 2.23 -3.63 20.42
N GLY A 140 0.90 -3.55 20.46
CA GLY A 140 0.17 -3.42 21.74
C GLY A 140 0.18 -2.01 22.33
N VAL A 141 0.84 -1.04 21.68
CA VAL A 141 0.91 0.34 22.14
C VAL A 141 0.08 1.23 21.21
N HIS A 142 -0.82 2.03 21.78
CA HIS A 142 -1.60 3.01 21.06
C HIS A 142 -0.93 4.38 21.17
N TYR A 143 -0.73 5.04 20.03
CA TYR A 143 -0.26 6.41 19.98
C TYR A 143 -1.36 7.31 19.41
N VAL A 144 -1.65 8.38 20.13
CA VAL A 144 -2.55 9.46 19.70
C VAL A 144 -1.72 10.72 19.60
N ILE A 145 -1.54 11.22 18.39
CA ILE A 145 -0.71 12.40 18.09
C ILE A 145 -1.67 13.48 17.60
N THR A 146 -1.87 14.52 18.40
CA THR A 146 -2.87 15.56 18.16
C THR A 146 -2.21 16.92 18.00
N TYR A 147 -2.65 17.65 16.98
CA TYR A 147 -2.45 19.08 16.84
C TYR A 147 -3.82 19.77 16.90
N SER A 148 -3.96 20.82 17.70
CA SER A 148 -5.21 21.56 17.81
C SER A 148 -4.99 23.05 18.02
N LYS A 149 -5.92 23.87 17.53
CA LYS A 149 -5.95 25.30 17.88
C LYS A 149 -6.31 25.50 19.35
N VAL A 150 -5.74 26.53 19.95
CA VAL A 150 -6.23 27.15 21.17
C VAL A 150 -7.00 28.41 20.79
N SER A 151 -6.33 29.33 20.08
CA SER A 151 -6.95 30.50 19.46
C SER A 151 -6.84 30.51 17.94
N GLU A 152 -5.74 29.99 17.37
CA GLU A 152 -5.49 29.98 15.93
C GLU A 152 -5.04 28.60 15.42
N PHE A 153 -5.48 28.22 14.22
CA PHE A 153 -5.06 26.98 13.57
C PHE A 153 -3.99 27.24 12.50
N ASN A 154 -2.71 27.06 12.85
CA ASN A 154 -1.61 27.21 11.89
C ASN A 154 -1.35 25.92 11.09
N GLU A 155 -1.69 25.94 9.80
CA GLU A 155 -1.52 24.76 8.93
C GLU A 155 -0.05 24.36 8.74
N ALA A 156 0.88 25.32 8.70
CA ALA A 156 2.30 25.05 8.50
C ALA A 156 2.93 24.36 9.72
N ASN A 157 2.61 24.81 10.93
CA ASN A 157 3.09 24.20 12.17
C ASN A 157 2.56 22.78 12.34
N LYS A 158 1.27 22.57 12.06
CA LYS A 158 0.67 21.23 12.02
C LYS A 158 1.42 20.29 11.08
N ILE A 159 1.63 20.72 9.83
CA ILE A 159 2.33 19.92 8.83
C ILE A 159 3.76 19.61 9.29
N LYS A 160 4.47 20.59 9.85
CA LYS A 160 5.82 20.40 10.39
C LYS A 160 5.82 19.38 11.53
N PHE A 161 4.86 19.46 12.44
CA PHE A 161 4.72 18.55 13.58
C PHE A 161 4.48 17.11 13.11
N PHE A 162 3.47 16.85 12.28
CA PHE A 162 3.20 15.48 11.81
C PHE A 162 4.29 14.93 10.90
N LYS A 163 4.97 15.77 10.10
CA LYS A 163 6.12 15.31 9.28
C LYS A 163 7.32 14.91 10.13
N SER A 164 7.43 15.39 11.36
CA SER A 164 8.55 15.05 12.27
C SER A 164 8.41 13.68 12.95
N ILE A 165 7.30 12.98 12.75
CA ILE A 165 7.08 11.65 13.33
C ILE A 165 8.08 10.66 12.72
N GLU A 166 8.90 10.07 13.57
CA GLU A 166 9.81 8.99 13.25
C GLU A 166 9.43 7.74 14.05
N ILE A 167 9.48 6.59 13.35
CA ILE A 167 9.17 5.28 13.91
C ILE A 167 10.40 4.40 13.72
N ASN A 168 10.93 3.87 14.82
CA ASN A 168 12.05 2.96 14.80
C ASN A 168 11.63 1.59 14.26
N GLU A 169 12.10 1.25 13.06
CA GLU A 169 11.73 0.01 12.39
C GLU A 169 12.16 -1.25 13.14
N ALA A 170 13.23 -1.18 13.96
CA ALA A 170 13.73 -2.32 14.73
C ALA A 170 12.71 -2.85 15.74
N TYR A 171 11.81 -2.00 16.25
CA TYR A 171 10.80 -2.36 17.24
C TYR A 171 9.39 -2.41 16.67
N ALA A 172 9.23 -2.18 15.38
CA ALA A 172 7.92 -2.04 14.75
C ALA A 172 7.61 -3.24 13.86
N THR A 173 7.72 -4.47 14.36
CA THR A 173 7.42 -5.65 13.53
C THR A 173 5.91 -5.82 13.31
N ASN A 174 5.42 -5.56 12.08
CA ASN A 174 4.07 -5.79 11.51
C ASN A 174 2.86 -4.92 11.99
N GLN A 175 2.25 -4.16 11.06
CA GLN A 175 0.95 -3.48 11.24
C GLN A 175 0.23 -3.13 9.95
N ILE A 176 -0.49 -4.10 9.44
CA ILE A 176 -0.30 -4.62 8.08
C ILE A 176 -0.59 -3.59 6.98
N GLU A 177 0.43 -3.27 6.19
CA GLU A 177 0.33 -2.60 4.89
C GLU A 177 0.33 -3.60 3.71
N PRO A 178 -0.14 -3.21 2.51
CA PRO A 178 -0.84 -4.11 1.58
C PRO A 178 0.00 -5.28 1.06
N ASN A 179 -0.73 -6.36 0.80
CA ASN A 179 -0.29 -7.55 0.09
C ASN A 179 0.08 -7.23 -1.37
N LYS A 180 1.23 -6.57 -1.58
CA LYS A 180 1.80 -6.28 -2.91
C LYS A 180 1.93 -7.54 -3.76
N LYS A 181 2.03 -8.73 -3.15
CA LYS A 181 2.12 -10.03 -3.87
C LYS A 181 0.83 -10.37 -4.64
N ASN A 182 -0.34 -9.91 -4.21
CA ASN A 182 -1.60 -10.22 -4.91
C ASN A 182 -1.77 -9.43 -6.22
N TYR A 183 -1.33 -8.16 -6.26
CA TYR A 183 -1.42 -7.34 -7.48
C TYR A 183 -0.53 -7.89 -8.60
N PHE A 184 0.72 -8.24 -8.27
CA PHE A 184 1.63 -8.87 -9.22
C PHE A 184 1.14 -10.23 -9.73
N LYS A 185 0.45 -11.01 -8.89
CA LYS A 185 -0.19 -12.26 -9.32
C LYS A 185 -1.29 -12.01 -10.36
N ILE A 186 -2.20 -11.06 -10.10
CA ILE A 186 -3.30 -10.75 -11.00
C ILE A 186 -2.77 -10.31 -12.37
N ILE A 187 -1.82 -9.37 -12.40
CA ILE A 187 -1.20 -8.91 -13.67
C ILE A 187 -0.54 -10.08 -14.40
N LYS A 188 0.24 -10.91 -13.68
CA LYS A 188 0.91 -12.08 -14.27
C LYS A 188 -0.10 -13.04 -14.92
N TYR A 189 -1.21 -13.35 -14.24
CA TYR A 189 -2.24 -14.23 -14.79
C TYR A 189 -3.00 -13.59 -15.96
N SER A 190 -3.30 -12.30 -15.92
CA SER A 190 -3.93 -11.57 -17.02
C SER A 190 -3.10 -11.61 -18.29
N ILE A 191 -1.76 -11.46 -18.17
CA ILE A 191 -0.84 -11.56 -19.32
C ILE A 191 -0.86 -12.97 -19.91
N TYR A 192 -0.81 -14.03 -19.10
CA TYR A 192 -0.89 -15.41 -19.61
C TYR A 192 -2.20 -15.69 -20.35
N ILE A 193 -3.34 -15.22 -19.81
CA ILE A 193 -4.65 -15.38 -20.45
C ILE A 193 -4.67 -14.68 -21.82
N LEU A 194 -4.17 -13.44 -21.90
CA LEU A 194 -4.09 -12.71 -23.17
C LEU A 194 -3.19 -13.41 -24.18
N MET A 195 -2.05 -13.96 -23.76
CA MET A 195 -1.17 -14.74 -24.65
C MET A 195 -1.85 -15.99 -25.19
N ILE A 196 -2.56 -16.75 -24.33
CA ILE A 196 -3.31 -17.94 -24.75
C ILE A 196 -4.41 -17.56 -25.73
N LEU A 197 -5.19 -16.51 -25.45
CA LEU A 197 -6.24 -16.03 -26.35
C LEU A 197 -5.67 -15.59 -27.71
N ALA A 198 -4.57 -14.84 -27.70
CA ALA A 198 -3.90 -14.42 -28.93
C ALA A 198 -3.41 -15.62 -29.75
N LEU A 199 -2.83 -16.64 -29.09
CA LEU A 199 -2.41 -17.88 -29.74
C LEU A 199 -3.59 -18.66 -30.33
N VAL A 200 -4.70 -18.79 -29.61
CA VAL A 200 -5.92 -19.46 -30.11
C VAL A 200 -6.48 -18.72 -31.33
N ILE A 201 -6.61 -17.39 -31.27
CA ILE A 201 -7.08 -16.57 -32.38
C ILE A 201 -6.15 -16.71 -33.60
N TYR A 202 -4.83 -16.67 -33.35
CA TYR A 202 -3.83 -16.90 -34.38
C TYR A 202 -4.02 -18.28 -35.04
N GLN A 203 -4.16 -19.35 -34.25
CA GLN A 203 -4.35 -20.71 -34.77
C GLN A 203 -5.65 -20.87 -35.57
N ILE A 204 -6.75 -20.21 -35.16
CA ILE A 204 -8.00 -20.20 -35.91
C ILE A 204 -7.80 -19.53 -37.29
N LYS A 205 -7.17 -18.34 -37.32
CA LYS A 205 -6.88 -17.63 -38.58
C LYS A 205 -5.92 -18.42 -39.47
N ALA A 206 -4.84 -18.95 -38.88
CA ALA A 206 -3.84 -19.77 -39.54
C ALA A 206 -4.46 -21.02 -40.18
N THR A 207 -5.43 -21.65 -39.51
CA THR A 207 -6.18 -22.81 -40.00
C THR A 207 -7.14 -22.42 -41.13
N LYS A 208 -7.90 -21.34 -40.97
CA LYS A 208 -8.83 -20.85 -42.00
C LYS A 208 -8.10 -20.53 -43.31
N ASN A 209 -6.92 -19.92 -43.21
CA ASN A 209 -6.10 -19.54 -44.35
C ASN A 209 -5.24 -20.70 -44.90
N LYS A 210 -5.40 -21.92 -44.38
CA LYS A 210 -4.58 -23.10 -44.72
C LYS A 210 -3.07 -22.84 -44.65
N SER A 211 -2.64 -22.03 -43.68
CA SER A 211 -1.21 -21.69 -43.51
C SER A 211 -0.41 -22.88 -42.95
N LYS A 212 0.93 -22.77 -43.04
CA LYS A 212 1.88 -23.78 -42.53
C LYS A 212 1.70 -24.10 -41.05
N PHE A 213 1.30 -23.13 -40.22
CA PHE A 213 1.11 -23.29 -38.77
C PHE A 213 -0.33 -23.64 -38.35
N GLY A 214 -1.28 -23.61 -39.29
CA GLY A 214 -2.65 -24.02 -39.03
C GLY A 214 -2.77 -25.52 -38.71
N ILE A 215 -3.94 -25.94 -38.24
CA ILE A 215 -4.21 -27.32 -37.85
C ILE A 215 -5.39 -27.84 -38.67
N ASN A 216 -5.24 -28.99 -39.32
CA ASN A 216 -6.36 -29.62 -40.02
C ASN A 216 -6.83 -30.89 -39.33
N LEU A 217 -8.01 -30.81 -38.70
CA LEU A 217 -8.70 -31.93 -38.05
C LEU A 217 -9.64 -32.69 -39.00
N LYS A 218 -9.86 -32.19 -40.21
CA LYS A 218 -10.68 -32.87 -41.22
C LYS A 218 -9.88 -34.02 -41.85
N THR A 219 -10.61 -35.07 -42.23
CA THR A 219 -10.04 -36.16 -43.03
C THR A 219 -9.95 -35.73 -44.49
N ASN A 220 -8.81 -36.00 -45.12
CA ASN A 220 -8.57 -35.71 -46.53
C ASN A 220 -8.33 -37.00 -47.31
N TYR A 221 -8.36 -36.91 -48.64
CA TYR A 221 -8.07 -38.00 -49.56
C TYR A 221 -6.84 -37.64 -50.40
N CYS A 222 -6.07 -38.64 -50.80
CA CYS A 222 -4.94 -38.42 -51.70
C CYS A 222 -5.45 -37.96 -53.08
N PRO A 223 -4.97 -36.83 -53.64
CA PRO A 223 -5.45 -36.34 -54.93
C PRO A 223 -5.06 -37.24 -56.11
N ILE A 224 -4.08 -38.13 -55.94
CA ILE A 224 -3.58 -39.02 -57.02
C ILE A 224 -4.36 -40.34 -57.09
N CYS A 225 -4.55 -41.00 -55.94
CA CYS A 225 -5.14 -42.35 -55.88
C CYS A 225 -6.43 -42.44 -55.06
N ASN A 226 -6.97 -41.28 -54.63
CA ASN A 226 -8.17 -41.14 -53.80
C ASN A 226 -8.16 -41.96 -52.50
N THR A 227 -6.99 -42.39 -52.02
CA THR A 227 -6.89 -43.16 -50.77
C THR A 227 -7.10 -42.23 -49.57
N ARG A 228 -8.01 -42.60 -48.67
CA ARG A 228 -8.31 -41.88 -47.43
C ARG A 228 -7.06 -41.76 -46.55
N GLN A 229 -6.74 -40.55 -46.12
CA GLN A 229 -5.59 -40.32 -45.23
C GLN A 229 -5.97 -40.57 -43.76
N PRO A 230 -5.04 -41.12 -42.94
CA PRO A 230 -5.30 -41.36 -41.52
C PRO A 230 -5.42 -40.04 -40.75
N LYS A 231 -6.23 -40.04 -39.68
CA LYS A 231 -6.38 -38.87 -38.78
C LYS A 231 -5.09 -38.59 -37.98
N ILE A 232 -4.44 -39.66 -37.51
CA ILE A 232 -3.12 -39.60 -36.90
C ILE A 232 -2.10 -39.78 -38.03
N ARG A 233 -1.27 -38.76 -38.25
CA ARG A 233 -0.29 -38.73 -39.34
C ARG A 233 1.10 -39.01 -38.77
N PHE A 234 1.85 -39.90 -39.42
CA PHE A 234 3.25 -40.15 -39.08
C PHE A 234 4.14 -39.41 -40.08
N PRO A 235 5.01 -38.50 -39.61
CA PRO A 235 5.89 -37.74 -40.49
C PRO A 235 7.07 -38.59 -40.94
N ASN A 236 7.40 -38.53 -42.23
CA ASN A 236 8.58 -39.16 -42.83
C ASN A 236 9.71 -38.16 -43.10
N SER A 237 9.50 -36.88 -42.79
CA SER A 237 10.52 -35.83 -42.91
C SER A 237 10.35 -34.74 -41.85
N LEU A 238 11.42 -33.97 -41.61
CA LEU A 238 11.39 -32.85 -40.67
C LEU A 238 10.35 -31.80 -41.06
N SER A 239 10.19 -31.55 -42.37
CA SER A 239 9.16 -30.64 -42.88
C SER A 239 7.75 -31.12 -42.54
N GLN A 240 7.47 -32.43 -42.70
CA GLN A 240 6.19 -33.02 -42.30
C GLN A 240 5.98 -33.00 -40.78
N ALA A 241 7.05 -33.14 -39.99
CA ALA A 241 6.99 -33.06 -38.53
C ALA A 241 6.67 -31.63 -38.06
N LEU A 242 7.33 -30.62 -38.63
CA LEU A 242 7.17 -29.21 -38.24
C LEU A 242 5.88 -28.59 -38.75
N PHE A 243 5.53 -28.84 -40.01
CA PHE A 243 4.42 -28.19 -40.69
C PHE A 243 3.23 -29.10 -40.91
N GLY A 244 3.25 -30.34 -40.40
CA GLY A 244 2.19 -31.30 -40.62
C GLY A 244 2.11 -31.79 -42.07
N GLY A 245 1.93 -33.09 -42.23
CA GLY A 245 1.82 -33.74 -43.52
C GLY A 245 1.98 -35.24 -43.35
N SER A 246 1.89 -35.97 -44.45
CA SER A 246 2.12 -37.41 -44.47
C SER A 246 2.43 -37.86 -45.88
N SER A 247 3.05 -39.03 -46.01
CA SER A 247 3.07 -39.74 -47.29
C SER A 247 1.80 -40.58 -47.42
N CYS A 248 1.21 -40.61 -48.62
CA CYS A 248 0.07 -41.48 -48.89
C CYS A 248 0.47 -42.95 -48.65
N PRO A 249 -0.31 -43.75 -47.89
CA PRO A 249 0.06 -45.13 -47.62
C PRO A 249 0.07 -46.00 -48.88
N ASN A 250 -0.77 -45.66 -49.88
CA ASN A 250 -0.90 -46.38 -51.14
C ASN A 250 0.15 -45.95 -52.18
N CYS A 251 0.03 -44.75 -52.76
CA CYS A 251 0.91 -44.30 -53.85
C CYS A 251 2.18 -43.54 -53.40
N LYS A 252 2.44 -43.44 -52.09
CA LYS A 252 3.64 -42.82 -51.47
C LYS A 252 3.88 -41.33 -51.75
N SER A 253 2.97 -40.65 -52.45
CA SER A 253 3.06 -39.19 -52.67
C SER A 253 3.10 -38.40 -51.36
N HIS A 254 3.90 -37.34 -51.33
CA HIS A 254 4.04 -36.47 -50.17
C HIS A 254 2.93 -35.42 -50.17
N LEU A 255 2.16 -35.38 -49.09
CA LEU A 255 1.02 -34.48 -48.95
C LEU A 255 1.21 -33.55 -47.74
N ASP A 256 0.75 -32.31 -47.86
CA ASP A 256 0.61 -31.41 -46.73
C ASP A 256 -0.57 -31.81 -45.83
N LYS A 257 -0.70 -31.17 -44.67
CA LYS A 257 -1.81 -31.44 -43.74
C LYS A 257 -3.20 -31.14 -44.33
N TYR A 258 -3.30 -30.39 -45.42
CA TYR A 258 -4.54 -30.02 -46.10
C TYR A 258 -4.84 -30.89 -47.33
N GLY A 259 -3.96 -31.85 -47.68
CA GLY A 259 -4.14 -32.81 -48.77
C GLY A 259 -3.54 -32.38 -50.11
N ASN A 260 -2.76 -31.31 -50.16
CA ASN A 260 -2.07 -30.87 -51.38
C ASN A 260 -0.73 -31.60 -51.54
N ILE A 261 -0.31 -31.84 -52.79
CA ILE A 261 1.01 -32.43 -53.08
C ILE A 261 2.11 -31.43 -52.70
N ILE A 262 3.13 -31.91 -51.98
CA ILE A 262 4.35 -31.15 -51.69
C ILE A 262 5.44 -31.71 -52.61
N SER A 263 6.04 -30.84 -53.42
CA SER A 263 7.25 -31.11 -54.22
C SER A 263 8.50 -31.17 -53.35
#